data_AF-A0A537S7V7-F1
#
_entry.id   AF-A0A537S7V7-F1
#
_cell.length_a   1.000
_cell.length_b   1.000
_cell.length_c   1.000
_cell.angle_alpha   90.00
_cell.angle_beta   90.00
_cell.angle_gamma   90.00
#
_symmetry.space_group_name_H-M   'P 1'
#
loop_
_entity.id
_entity.type
_entity.pdbx_description
1 polymer ?
#
loop_
_entity_poly.entity_id
_entity_poly.type
_entity_poly.pdbx_seq_one_letter_code
_entity_poly.pdbx_strand_id
1 'polypeptide(L)' 'MKDDLSRYLREAEKQEIVITRHGKPAGVLIGFASEDDWLDYRLENDPRFLARIGRARASLRAGRGTRLRDLDAE' A
#
# COMPACT_ATOMS: atom_id res chain seq x y z
N MET A 1 28.14 -6.62 8.45
CA MET A 1 27.06 -6.15 7.55
C MET A 1 26.23 -7.29 6.94
N LYS A 2 26.79 -8.50 6.73
CA LYS A 2 26.01 -9.64 6.23
C LYS A 2 25.08 -10.29 7.29
N ASP A 3 25.26 -9.94 8.57
CA ASP A 3 24.66 -10.69 9.68
C ASP A 3 23.48 -10.02 10.40
N ASP A 4 23.03 -8.84 9.94
CA ASP A 4 21.93 -8.09 10.58
C ASP A 4 20.66 -7.99 9.73
N LEU A 5 20.64 -8.55 8.52
CA LEU A 5 19.46 -8.43 7.65
C LEU A 5 18.20 -8.98 8.33
N SER A 6 18.32 -10.10 9.05
CA SER A 6 17.22 -10.68 9.83
C SER A 6 16.74 -9.76 10.95
N ARG A 7 17.63 -8.99 11.58
CA ARG A 7 17.27 -8.00 12.61
C ARG A 7 16.48 -6.85 11.97
N TYR A 8 16.98 -6.30 10.87
CA TYR A 8 16.30 -5.22 10.16
C TYR A 8 14.97 -5.67 9.55
N LEU A 9 14.83 -6.92 9.11
CA LEU A 9 13.54 -7.46 8.66
C LEU A 9 12.50 -7.47 9.80
N ARG A 10 12.88 -7.88 11.01
CA ARG A 10 11.99 -7.83 12.19
C ARG A 10 11.65 -6.41 12.63
N GLU A 11 12.60 -5.48 12.51
CA GLU A 11 12.33 -4.06 12.76
C GLU A 11 11.39 -3.48 11.69
N ALA A 12 11.53 -3.94 10.43
CA ALA A 12 10.74 -3.47 9.30
C ALA A 12 9.26 -3.88 9.35
N GLU A 13 8.91 -4.94 10.10
CA GLU A 13 7.51 -5.30 10.39
C GLU A 13 6.78 -4.21 11.20
N LYS A 14 7.50 -3.32 11.88
CA LYS A 14 6.91 -2.29 12.75
C LYS A 14 7.00 -0.88 12.16
N GLN A 15 7.97 -0.65 11.27
CA GLN A 15 8.23 0.66 10.68
C GLN A 15 9.03 0.51 9.39
N GLU A 16 8.89 1.45 8.46
CA GLU A 16 9.74 1.49 7.28
C GLU A 16 11.19 1.86 7.64
N ILE A 17 12.16 1.19 7.01
CA ILE A 17 13.58 1.49 7.20
C ILE A 17 14.16 2.06 5.91
N VAL A 18 14.60 3.32 5.94
CA VAL A 18 15.28 3.96 4.80
C VAL A 18 16.75 3.52 4.75
N ILE A 19 17.14 2.87 3.66
CA ILE A 19 18.52 2.47 3.39
C ILE A 19 19.24 3.63 2.71
N THR A 20 20.32 4.11 3.31
CA THR A 20 21.16 5.17 2.72
C THR A 20 22.49 4.62 2.22
N ARG A 21 23.01 5.21 1.14
CA ARG A 21 24.35 4.96 0.60
C ARG A 21 25.07 6.29 0.41
N HIS A 22 26.21 6.46 1.09
CA HIS A 22 26.96 7.74 1.12
C HIS A 22 26.08 8.93 1.55
N GLY A 23 25.22 8.73 2.55
CA GLY A 23 24.33 9.77 3.08
C GLY A 23 23.11 10.10 2.20
N LYS A 24 22.93 9.41 1.07
CA LYS A 24 21.76 9.58 0.18
C LYS A 24 20.81 8.39 0.28
N PRO A 25 19.48 8.59 0.26
CA PRO A 25 18.53 7.49 0.16
C PRO A 25 18.79 6.63 -1.08
N ALA A 26 18.82 5.31 -0.87
CA ALA A 26 19.09 4.31 -1.91
C ALA A 26 17.96 3.28 -2.02
N GLY A 27 17.16 3.11 -0.97
CA GLY A 27 15.99 2.23 -0.97
C GLY A 27 15.25 2.29 0.35
N VAL A 28 14.18 1.50 0.45
CA VAL A 28 13.41 1.29 1.67
C VAL A 28 13.26 -0.22 1.89
N LEU A 29 13.37 -0.65 3.14
CA LEU A 29 12.98 -1.98 3.58
C LEU A 29 11.62 -1.87 4.28
N ILE A 30 10.64 -2.59 3.73
CA ILE A 30 9.28 -2.69 4.25
C ILE A 30 9.08 -4.14 4.67
N GLY A 31 8.72 -4.36 5.93
CA GLY A 31 8.28 -5.66 6.44
C GLY A 31 6.76 -5.71 6.50
N PHE A 32 6.20 -6.92 6.53
CA PHE A 32 4.77 -7.15 6.68
C PHE A 32 4.53 -7.86 8.01
N ALA A 33 3.76 -7.25 8.92
CA ALA A 33 3.45 -7.86 10.21
C ALA A 33 2.41 -8.97 10.08
N SER A 34 1.63 -8.94 9.00
CA SER A 34 0.55 -9.89 8.72
C SER A 34 0.40 -10.18 7.22
N GLU A 35 -0.39 -11.20 6.90
CA GLU A 35 -0.80 -11.48 5.52
C GLU A 35 -1.68 -10.35 4.96
N ASP A 36 -2.48 -9.70 5.81
CA ASP A 36 -3.32 -8.57 5.42
C ASP A 36 -2.45 -7.37 4.97
N ASP A 37 -1.38 -7.04 5.69
CA ASP A 37 -0.45 -5.97 5.29
C ASP A 37 0.20 -6.26 3.93
N TRP A 38 0.50 -7.54 3.66
CA TRP A 38 1.02 -7.97 2.37
C TRP A 38 -0.03 -7.83 1.26
N LEU A 39 -1.28 -8.21 1.53
CA LEU A 39 -2.38 -8.06 0.58
C LEU A 39 -2.65 -6.58 0.26
N ASP A 40 -2.65 -5.72 1.27
CA ASP A 40 -2.80 -4.27 1.11
C ASP A 40 -1.68 -3.70 0.23
N TYR A 41 -0.42 -4.02 0.55
CA TYR A 41 0.71 -3.58 -0.28
C TYR A 41 0.56 -4.02 -1.75
N ARG A 42 0.13 -5.26 -1.99
CA ARG A 42 -0.09 -5.74 -3.36
C ARG A 42 -1.21 -4.99 -4.07
N LEU A 43 -2.32 -4.71 -3.39
CA LEU A 43 -3.46 -4.00 -3.97
C LEU A 43 -3.10 -2.54 -4.27
N GLU A 44 -2.44 -1.87 -3.34
CA GLU A 44 -1.96 -0.49 -3.49
C GLU A 44 -0.98 -0.34 -4.64
N ASN A 45 -0.22 -1.39 -4.95
CA ASN A 45 0.75 -1.42 -6.03
C ASN A 45 0.26 -2.12 -7.32
N ASP A 46 -0.97 -2.66 -7.38
CA ASP A 46 -1.51 -3.27 -8.59
C ASP A 46 -2.02 -2.17 -9.56
N PRO A 47 -1.40 -1.99 -10.74
CA PRO A 47 -1.81 -0.96 -11.70
C PRO A 47 -3.27 -1.09 -12.17
N ARG A 48 -3.80 -2.32 -12.20
CA ARG A 48 -5.20 -2.58 -12.59
C ARG A 48 -6.17 -2.11 -11.51
N PHE A 49 -5.82 -2.33 -10.24
CA PHE A 49 -6.60 -1.85 -9.11
C PHE A 49 -6.58 -0.32 -9.08
N LEU A 50 -5.41 0.30 -9.20
CA LEU A 50 -5.25 1.75 -9.28
C LEU A 50 -6.06 2.36 -10.44
N ALA A 51 -6.01 1.74 -11.63
CA ALA A 51 -6.80 2.17 -12.78
C ALA A 51 -8.32 2.07 -12.51
N ARG A 52 -8.77 0.99 -11.86
CA ARG A 52 -10.18 0.81 -11.48
C ARG A 52 -10.63 1.87 -10.48
N ILE A 53 -9.84 2.16 -9.45
CA ILE A 53 -10.12 3.22 -8.48
C ILE A 53 -10.16 4.59 -9.17
N GLY A 54 -9.24 4.87 -10.08
CA GLY A 54 -9.23 6.10 -10.88
C GLY A 54 -10.53 6.29 -11.67
N ARG A 55 -10.98 5.24 -12.38
CA ARG A 55 -12.27 5.24 -13.11
C ARG A 55 -13.46 5.45 -12.18
N ALA A 56 -13.48 4.77 -11.03
CA ALA A 56 -14.56 4.93 -10.04
C ALA A 56 -14.63 6.37 -9.53
N ARG A 57 -13.49 6.96 -9.14
CA ARG A 57 -13.40 8.36 -8.69
C ARG A 57 -13.87 9.35 -9.78
N ALA A 58 -13.52 9.11 -11.04
CA ALA A 58 -14.00 9.92 -12.15
C ALA A 58 -15.52 9.82 -12.34
N SER A 59 -16.09 8.62 -12.21
CA SER A 59 -17.55 8.42 -12.26
C SER A 59 -18.30 9.10 -11.11
N LEU A 60 -17.76 9.03 -9.88
CA LEU A 60 -18.33 9.75 -8.74
C LEU A 60 -18.36 11.27 -8.97
N ARG A 61 -17.25 11.84 -9.48
CA ARG A 61 -17.17 13.28 -9.83
C ARG A 61 -18.14 13.67 -10.93
N ALA A 62 -18.45 12.74 -11.84
CA ALA A 62 -19.44 12.94 -12.90
C ALA A 62 -20.89 12.64 -12.45
N GLY A 63 -21.15 12.45 -11.16
CA GLY A 63 -22.49 12.20 -10.62
C GLY A 63 -23.03 10.79 -10.85
N ARG A 64 -22.20 9.85 -11.32
CA ARG A 64 -22.59 8.45 -11.58
C ARG A 64 -22.37 7.54 -10.36
N GLY A 65 -22.50 8.09 -9.15
CA GLY A 65 -22.37 7.36 -7.90
C GLY A 65 -23.70 7.18 -7.21
N THR A 66 -23.86 6.08 -6.48
CA THR A 66 -24.99 5.85 -5.57
C THR A 66 -24.60 6.30 -4.17
N ARG A 67 -25.47 7.04 -3.46
CA ARG A 67 -25.19 7.40 -2.07
C ARG A 67 -25.35 6.16 -1.21
N LEU A 68 -24.54 6.05 -0.15
CA LEU A 68 -24.57 4.90 0.76
C LEU A 68 -25.97 4.63 1.33
N ARG A 69 -26.71 5.67 1.72
CA ARG A 69 -28.09 5.56 2.23
C ARG A 69 -29.12 5.06 1.21
N ASP A 70 -28.76 5.10 -0.07
CA ASP A 70 -29.62 4.67 -1.17
C ASP A 70 -29.34 3.19 -1.54
N LEU A 71 -28.44 2.48 -0.82
CA LEU A 71 -27.99 1.12 -1.14
C LEU A 71 -28.89 -0.01 -0.61
N ASP A 72 -29.96 0.26 0.14
CA ASP A 72 -30.86 -0.75 0.72
C ASP A 72 -32.33 -0.55 0.28
N ALA A 73 -32.55 -0.18 -0.98
CA ALA A 73 -33.88 0.05 -1.55
C ALA A 73 -34.42 -1.14 -2.39
N GLU A 74 -33.80 -2.31 -2.31
CA GLU A 74 -34.32 -3.58 -2.86
C GLU A 74 -34.51 -4.63 -1.77
#